data_AF-A0A7Y7U0H1-F1
#
_entry.id   AF-A0A7Y7U0H1-F1
#
_cell.length_a   1.000
_cell.length_b   1.000
_cell.length_c   1.000
_cell.angle_alpha   90.00
_cell.angle_beta   90.00
_cell.angle_gamma   90.00
#
_symmetry.space_group_name_H-M   'P 1'
#
loop_
_entity.id
_entity.type
_entity.pdbx_description
1 polymer ?
#
loop_
_entity_poly.entity_id
_entity_poly.type
_entity_poly.pdbx_seq_one_letter_code
_entity_poly.pdbx_strand_id
1 'polypeptide(L)'
;MKKLTIIFCLMLLITGAKSNSNKVESYVIVGDETYFCDEIHVGPSSFRILTPDGDKMKISTAIIDAYSLRGALYEKLPVVNKNLDTTGWAYMQFISSRNGYKMYRYCSSCTQYDPFTGTIAPSNPIYRYYIFKNGRFITFTDDHNVKSLLSRFGVKLMS
;
A
#
# COMPACT_ATOMS: atom_id res chain seq x y z
N MET A 1 -21.09 -21.23 -5.71
CA MET A 1 -20.26 -21.36 -6.94
C MET A 1 -20.48 -20.24 -7.97
N LYS A 2 -21.16 -19.12 -7.63
CA LYS A 2 -21.28 -17.93 -8.51
C LYS A 2 -20.22 -16.84 -8.25
N LYS A 3 -19.50 -16.92 -7.12
CA LYS A 3 -18.52 -15.90 -6.69
C LYS A 3 -17.14 -16.04 -7.35
N LEU A 4 -16.81 -17.22 -7.90
CA LEU A 4 -15.50 -17.44 -8.53
C LEU A 4 -15.44 -16.90 -9.97
N THR A 5 -16.58 -16.81 -10.65
CA THR A 5 -16.66 -16.41 -12.07
C THR A 5 -16.45 -14.91 -12.27
N ILE A 6 -16.84 -14.09 -11.28
CA ILE A 6 -16.76 -12.62 -11.37
C ILE A 6 -15.31 -12.12 -11.27
N ILE A 7 -14.48 -12.77 -10.44
CA ILE A 7 -13.06 -12.42 -10.28
C ILE A 7 -12.27 -12.76 -11.55
N PHE A 8 -12.66 -13.82 -12.28
CA PHE A 8 -12.00 -14.19 -13.54
C PHE A 8 -12.37 -13.25 -14.69
N CYS A 9 -13.58 -12.68 -14.69
CA CYS A 9 -13.98 -11.67 -15.68
C CYS A 9 -13.23 -10.33 -15.51
N LEU A 10 -12.86 -9.94 -14.29
CA LEU A 10 -12.10 -8.70 -14.06
C LEU A 10 -10.64 -8.80 -14.55
N MET A 11 -10.03 -10.00 -14.51
CA MET A 11 -8.66 -10.22 -15.03
C MET A 11 -8.59 -10.17 -16.56
N LEU A 12 -9.68 -10.47 -17.28
CA LEU A 12 -9.72 -10.49 -18.74
C LEU A 12 -9.86 -9.09 -19.38
N LEU A 13 -10.26 -8.08 -18.62
CA LEU A 13 -10.35 -6.69 -19.12
C LEU A 13 -8.99 -5.99 -19.24
N ILE A 14 -7.91 -6.61 -18.76
CA ILE A 14 -6.55 -6.05 -18.81
C ILE A 14 -5.88 -6.31 -20.18
N THR A 15 -6.43 -7.18 -21.03
CA THR A 15 -5.83 -7.55 -22.32
C THR A 15 -6.67 -7.14 -23.52
N GLY A 16 -7.18 -5.90 -23.56
CA GLY A 16 -8.05 -5.48 -24.67
C GLY A 16 -8.10 -4.00 -25.04
N ALA A 17 -7.63 -3.07 -24.21
CA ALA A 17 -7.67 -1.65 -24.55
C ALA A 17 -6.25 -1.10 -24.76
N LYS A 18 -5.78 -1.14 -26.00
CA LYS A 18 -4.82 -0.12 -26.47
C LYS A 18 -5.56 1.21 -26.52
N SER A 19 -5.69 1.86 -25.36
CA SER A 19 -6.13 3.24 -25.25
C SER A 19 -4.89 4.10 -25.00
N ASN A 20 -4.79 5.16 -25.80
CA ASN A 20 -3.68 6.10 -25.85
C ASN A 20 -3.77 7.07 -24.66
N SER A 21 -3.49 6.58 -23.45
CA SER A 21 -3.44 7.36 -22.22
C SER A 21 -2.39 6.74 -21.29
N ASN A 22 -1.16 7.24 -21.35
CA ASN A 22 -0.05 6.81 -20.48
C ASN A 22 -0.20 7.30 -19.01
N LYS A 23 -1.42 7.61 -18.54
CA LYS A 23 -1.66 7.95 -17.13
C LYS A 23 -2.16 6.71 -16.40
N VAL A 24 -1.32 6.16 -15.53
CA VAL A 24 -1.79 5.19 -14.53
C VAL A 24 -2.77 5.92 -13.61
N GLU A 25 -4.05 5.57 -13.72
CA GLU A 25 -5.12 6.22 -12.98
C GLU A 25 -4.95 6.07 -11.47
N SER A 26 -5.17 7.17 -10.74
CA SER A 26 -5.19 7.15 -9.28
C SER A 26 -6.60 6.79 -8.82
N TYR A 27 -6.71 6.10 -7.69
CA TYR A 27 -8.01 5.67 -7.17
C TYR A 27 -7.99 5.50 -5.66
N VAL A 28 -9.17 5.47 -5.04
CA VAL A 28 -9.38 5.20 -3.62
C VAL A 28 -10.41 4.07 -3.48
N ILE A 29 -10.12 3.08 -2.62
CA ILE A 29 -11.03 1.98 -2.31
C ILE A 29 -11.63 2.18 -0.92
N VAL A 30 -12.95 2.09 -0.82
CA VAL A 30 -13.74 2.18 0.42
C VAL A 30 -14.74 1.04 0.43
N GLY A 31 -14.49 0.00 1.22
CA GLY A 31 -15.28 -1.23 1.18
C GLY A 31 -15.24 -1.87 -0.20
N ASP A 32 -16.42 -2.07 -0.79
CA ASP A 32 -16.57 -2.66 -2.13
C ASP A 32 -16.55 -1.60 -3.26
N GLU A 33 -16.45 -0.31 -2.92
CA GLU A 33 -16.50 0.80 -3.86
C GLU A 33 -15.10 1.30 -4.25
N THR A 34 -14.91 1.61 -5.53
CA THR A 34 -13.68 2.22 -6.06
C THR A 34 -14.00 3.58 -6.68
N TYR A 35 -13.33 4.62 -6.19
CA TYR A 35 -13.43 5.99 -6.69
C TYR A 35 -12.19 6.28 -7.54
N PHE A 36 -12.35 6.45 -8.85
CA PHE A 36 -11.28 6.91 -9.73
C PHE A 36 -11.08 8.42 -9.56
N CYS A 37 -9.82 8.85 -9.59
CA CYS A 37 -9.42 10.20 -9.23
C CYS A 37 -8.41 10.77 -10.22
N ASP A 38 -8.67 11.99 -10.70
CA ASP A 38 -7.67 12.79 -11.42
C ASP A 38 -6.62 13.35 -10.45
N GLU A 39 -7.07 13.75 -9.26
CA GLU A 39 -6.21 14.26 -8.18
C GLU A 39 -6.57 13.63 -6.83
N ILE A 40 -5.53 13.34 -6.04
CA ILE A 40 -5.67 12.90 -4.65
C ILE A 40 -4.73 13.74 -3.79
N HIS A 41 -5.28 14.40 -2.79
CA HIS A 41 -4.54 15.03 -1.71
C HIS A 41 -4.72 14.24 -0.41
N VAL A 42 -3.64 13.61 0.03
CA VAL A 42 -3.58 12.79 1.25
C VAL A 42 -3.37 13.69 2.46
N GLY A 43 -4.38 13.79 3.33
CA GLY A 43 -4.29 14.44 4.63
C GLY A 43 -4.26 13.45 5.80
N PRO A 44 -3.95 13.91 7.02
CA PRO A 44 -3.84 13.04 8.19
C PRO A 44 -5.17 12.37 8.59
N SER A 45 -6.30 13.07 8.41
CA SER A 45 -7.64 12.59 8.80
C SER A 45 -8.60 12.36 7.64
N SER A 46 -8.25 12.84 6.43
CA SER A 46 -9.09 12.68 5.26
C SER A 46 -8.30 12.83 3.97
N PHE A 47 -8.78 12.17 2.93
CA PHE A 47 -8.35 12.36 1.56
C PHE A 47 -9.30 13.34 0.89
N ARG A 48 -8.76 14.29 0.13
CA ARG A 48 -9.54 15.11 -0.79
C ARG A 48 -9.26 14.62 -2.20
N ILE A 49 -10.30 14.30 -2.94
CA ILE A 49 -10.19 13.77 -4.30
C ILE A 49 -10.96 14.63 -5.29
N LEU A 50 -10.47 14.66 -6.52
CA LEU A 50 -11.16 15.21 -7.69
C LEU A 50 -11.51 14.04 -8.62
N THR A 51 -12.80 13.83 -8.90
CA THR A 51 -13.24 12.79 -9.85
C THR A 51 -13.04 13.26 -11.30
N PRO A 52 -13.03 12.34 -12.27
CA PRO A 52 -12.97 12.69 -13.70
C PRO A 52 -14.10 13.61 -14.17
N ASP A 53 -15.26 13.55 -13.50
CA ASP A 53 -16.42 14.40 -13.80
C ASP A 53 -16.29 15.83 -13.22
N GLY A 54 -15.21 16.10 -12.46
CA GLY A 54 -14.93 17.39 -11.83
C GLY A 54 -15.46 17.53 -10.40
N ASP A 55 -16.04 16.47 -9.82
CA ASP A 55 -16.56 16.50 -8.46
C ASP A 55 -15.44 16.46 -7.42
N LYS A 56 -15.60 17.29 -6.38
CA LYS A 56 -14.67 17.32 -5.24
C LYS A 56 -15.27 16.57 -4.06
N MET A 57 -14.60 15.50 -3.63
CA MET A 57 -15.05 14.68 -2.51
C MET A 57 -14.02 14.68 -1.38
N LYS A 58 -14.51 14.56 -0.15
CA LYS A 58 -13.68 14.39 1.06
C LYS A 58 -14.03 13.06 1.71
N ILE A 59 -13.07 12.15 1.79
CA ILE A 59 -13.24 10.81 2.33
C ILE A 59 -12.41 10.66 3.60
N SER A 60 -12.99 10.12 4.67
CA SER A 60 -12.27 9.90 5.93
C SER A 60 -11.19 8.82 5.79
N THR A 61 -9.99 9.03 6.35
CA THR A 61 -8.94 7.99 6.38
C THR A 61 -9.32 6.76 7.20
N ALA A 62 -10.34 6.86 8.06
CA ALA A 62 -10.82 5.76 8.87
C ALA A 62 -11.45 4.63 8.02
N ILE A 63 -12.09 4.97 6.90
CA ILE A 63 -12.87 4.04 6.07
C ILE A 63 -12.18 3.64 4.77
N ILE A 64 -11.06 4.28 4.43
CA ILE A 64 -10.30 3.93 3.22
C ILE A 64 -9.49 2.66 3.50
N ASP A 65 -9.60 1.70 2.61
CA ASP A 65 -8.90 0.41 2.72
C ASP A 65 -7.58 0.43 1.93
N ALA A 66 -7.59 1.06 0.76
CA ALA A 66 -6.42 1.17 -0.11
C ALA A 66 -6.55 2.37 -1.05
N TYR A 67 -5.43 2.80 -1.63
CA TYR A 67 -5.43 3.79 -2.70
C TYR A 67 -4.24 3.59 -3.65
N SER A 68 -4.41 4.01 -4.90
CA SER A 68 -3.32 4.17 -5.86
C SER A 68 -3.05 5.65 -6.07
N LEU A 69 -1.78 6.04 -5.94
CA LEU A 69 -1.33 7.39 -6.25
C LEU A 69 -0.18 7.30 -7.24
N ARG A 70 -0.41 7.80 -8.46
CA ARG A 70 0.61 7.82 -9.54
C ARG A 70 1.24 6.44 -9.79
N GLY A 71 0.41 5.39 -9.76
CA GLY A 71 0.82 4.00 -9.98
C GLY A 71 1.47 3.29 -8.78
N ALA A 72 1.69 3.99 -7.66
CA ALA A 72 2.04 3.35 -6.40
C ALA A 72 0.77 2.95 -5.64
N LEU A 73 0.64 1.66 -5.35
CA LEU A 73 -0.46 1.12 -4.55
C LEU A 73 -0.10 1.18 -3.06
N TYR A 74 -1.04 1.62 -2.24
CA TYR A 74 -0.95 1.66 -0.78
C TYR A 74 -2.14 0.93 -0.17
N GLU A 75 -1.87 0.01 0.74
CA GLU A 75 -2.90 -0.76 1.47
C GLU A 75 -2.83 -0.42 2.97
N LYS A 76 -3.99 -0.32 3.62
CA LYS A 76 -4.07 -0.12 5.08
C LYS A 76 -3.77 -1.44 5.79
N LEU A 77 -2.66 -1.48 6.50
CA LEU A 77 -2.14 -2.70 7.15
C LEU A 77 -1.82 -2.44 8.62
N PRO A 78 -1.85 -3.50 9.47
CA PRO A 78 -1.43 -3.38 10.86
C PRO A 78 0.07 -3.11 10.92
N VAL A 79 0.44 -2.17 11.78
CA VAL A 79 1.83 -1.88 12.14
C VAL A 79 2.20 -2.79 13.29
N VAL A 80 3.04 -3.79 13.02
CA VAL A 80 3.45 -4.82 13.99
C VAL A 80 4.85 -4.50 14.50
N ASN A 81 5.02 -4.41 15.82
CA ASN A 81 6.32 -4.15 16.45
C ASN A 81 7.17 -5.44 16.59
N LYS A 82 8.38 -5.30 17.16
CA LYS A 82 9.29 -6.44 17.41
C LYS A 82 8.75 -7.49 18.40
N ASN A 83 7.80 -7.11 19.25
CA ASN A 83 7.15 -8.00 20.21
C ASN A 83 5.92 -8.70 19.61
N LEU A 84 5.65 -8.49 18.31
CA LEU A 84 4.47 -8.98 17.59
C LEU A 84 3.15 -8.33 18.00
N ASP A 85 3.19 -7.21 18.72
CA ASP A 85 1.99 -6.42 19.03
C ASP A 85 1.64 -5.51 17.86
N THR A 86 0.33 -5.34 17.63
CA THR A 86 -0.17 -4.32 16.69
C THR A 86 -0.24 -2.97 17.38
N THR A 87 0.60 -2.03 16.98
CA THR A 87 0.67 -0.68 17.58
C THR A 87 -0.25 0.32 16.89
N GLY A 88 -0.81 -0.04 15.74
CA GLY A 88 -1.71 0.82 14.97
C GLY A 88 -1.92 0.32 13.55
N TRP A 89 -2.46 1.20 12.70
CA TRP A 89 -2.73 0.93 11.29
C TRP A 89 -2.11 2.03 10.44
N ALA A 90 -1.51 1.65 9.31
CA ALA A 90 -0.90 2.61 8.38
C ALA A 90 -1.08 2.17 6.94
N TYR A 91 -1.10 3.15 6.03
CA TYR A 91 -1.00 2.88 4.60
C TYR A 91 0.43 2.54 4.24
N MET A 92 0.67 1.30 3.83
CA MET A 92 1.98 0.82 3.41
C MET A 92 1.99 0.61 1.89
N GLN A 93 3.07 1.05 1.25
CA GLN A 93 3.18 0.93 -0.20
C GLN A 93 3.46 -0.51 -0.59
N PHE A 94 2.65 -1.09 -1.47
CA PHE A 94 2.94 -2.38 -2.08
C PHE A 94 4.18 -2.29 -2.98
N ILE A 95 5.12 -3.21 -2.80
CA ILE A 95 6.40 -3.23 -3.54
C ILE A 95 6.45 -4.39 -4.51
N SER A 96 6.15 -5.61 -4.04
CA SER A 96 6.27 -6.82 -4.84
C SER A 96 5.51 -7.96 -4.20
N SER A 97 5.16 -8.96 -5.00
CA SER A 97 4.58 -10.22 -4.52
C SER A 97 5.25 -11.41 -5.19
N ARG A 98 5.42 -12.51 -4.43
CA ARG A 98 6.00 -13.76 -4.93
C ARG A 98 5.52 -14.93 -4.09
N ASN A 99 5.05 -16.00 -4.72
CA ASN A 99 4.65 -17.26 -4.05
C ASN A 99 3.69 -17.06 -2.86
N GLY A 100 2.70 -16.17 -3.00
CA GLY A 100 1.72 -15.86 -1.96
C GLY A 100 2.23 -14.93 -0.84
N TYR A 101 3.49 -14.50 -0.91
CA TYR A 101 4.02 -13.44 -0.06
C TYR A 101 3.85 -12.09 -0.74
N LYS A 102 3.57 -11.05 0.06
CA LYS A 102 3.53 -9.66 -0.37
C LYS A 102 4.49 -8.85 0.49
N MET A 103 5.24 -7.97 -0.14
CA MET A 103 6.16 -7.03 0.50
C MET A 103 5.59 -5.62 0.42
N TYR A 104 5.61 -4.93 1.55
CA TYR A 104 5.13 -3.56 1.68
C TYR A 104 6.19 -2.66 2.31
N ARG A 105 6.33 -1.43 1.82
CA ARG A 105 7.21 -0.42 2.38
C ARG A 105 6.43 0.48 3.33
N TYR A 106 6.90 0.55 4.56
CA TYR A 106 6.44 1.45 5.62
C TYR A 106 7.46 2.57 5.82
N CYS A 107 7.00 3.82 5.86
CA CYS A 107 7.85 4.99 6.13
C CYS A 107 7.75 5.36 7.62
N SER A 108 8.77 5.02 8.41
CA SER A 108 8.76 5.24 9.86
C SER A 108 8.92 6.73 10.23
N SER A 109 9.64 7.50 9.42
CA SER A 109 9.79 8.95 9.63
C SER A 109 8.52 9.73 9.27
N CYS A 110 7.74 9.26 8.29
CA CYS A 110 6.49 9.89 7.88
C CYS A 110 5.43 9.87 9.00
N THR A 111 5.53 8.91 9.90
CA THR A 111 4.63 8.73 11.05
C THR A 111 5.18 9.31 12.35
N GLN A 112 6.37 9.94 12.34
CA GLN A 112 7.09 10.50 13.51
C GLN A 112 7.39 9.49 14.65
N TYR A 113 7.02 8.22 14.48
CA TYR A 113 7.20 7.14 15.44
C TYR A 113 7.71 5.91 14.72
N ASP A 114 8.83 5.37 15.19
CA ASP A 114 9.35 4.08 14.76
C ASP A 114 8.79 2.99 15.71
N PRO A 115 7.83 2.16 15.25
CA PRO A 115 7.24 1.09 16.05
C PRO A 115 8.26 0.01 16.45
N PHE A 116 9.46 -0.02 15.85
CA PHE A 116 10.49 -1.03 16.09
C PHE A 116 11.42 -0.66 17.24
N THR A 117 11.86 0.60 17.28
CA THR A 117 12.64 1.13 18.40
C THR A 117 11.74 1.54 19.56
N GLY A 118 10.47 1.82 19.29
CA GLY A 118 9.55 2.44 20.24
C GLY A 118 9.88 3.91 20.50
N THR A 119 10.67 4.54 19.63
CA THR A 119 11.13 5.93 19.77
C THR A 119 10.63 6.80 18.62
N ILE A 120 10.76 8.11 18.79
CA ILE A 120 10.57 9.07 17.69
C ILE A 120 11.53 8.70 16.56
N ALA A 121 11.00 8.56 15.34
CA ALA A 121 11.83 8.28 14.17
C ALA A 121 12.72 9.49 13.87
N PRO A 122 14.01 9.28 13.52
CA PRO A 122 14.88 10.40 13.15
C PRO A 122 14.34 11.12 11.90
N SER A 123 14.76 12.37 11.70
CA SER A 123 14.30 13.21 10.58
C SER A 123 14.63 12.62 9.20
N ASN A 124 15.62 11.72 9.12
CA ASN A 124 15.97 11.02 7.89
C ASN A 124 14.93 9.93 7.57
N PRO A 125 14.55 9.76 6.29
CA PRO A 125 13.58 8.74 5.91
C PRO A 125 14.08 7.33 6.17
N ILE A 126 13.54 6.70 7.21
CA ILE A 126 13.72 5.27 7.48
C ILE A 126 12.55 4.51 6.87
N TYR A 127 12.89 3.55 5.99
CA TYR A 127 11.93 2.63 5.42
C TYR A 127 12.12 1.24 6.00
N ARG A 128 10.99 0.60 6.31
CA ARG A 128 10.94 -0.78 6.80
C ARG A 128 10.03 -1.56 5.88
N TYR A 129 10.44 -2.75 5.47
CA TYR A 129 9.65 -3.57 4.56
C TYR A 129 8.98 -4.69 5.34
N TYR A 130 7.64 -4.67 5.36
CA TYR A 130 6.82 -5.70 5.98
C TYR A 130 6.50 -6.81 4.98
N ILE A 131 6.54 -8.05 5.45
CA ILE A 131 6.22 -9.24 4.68
C ILE A 131 4.95 -9.85 5.24
N PHE A 132 3.96 -10.02 4.37
CA PHE A 132 2.72 -10.72 4.68
C PHE A 132 2.58 -11.96 3.80
N LYS A 133 1.92 -13.00 4.30
CA LYS A 133 1.50 -14.17 3.54
C LYS A 133 0.01 -14.40 3.77
N ASN A 134 -0.79 -14.38 2.70
CA ASN A 134 -2.25 -14.55 2.78
C ASN A 134 -2.90 -13.62 3.84
N GLY A 135 -2.49 -12.35 3.88
CA GLY A 135 -3.00 -11.36 4.83
C GLY A 135 -2.45 -11.43 6.26
N ARG A 136 -1.59 -12.40 6.57
CA ARG A 136 -0.97 -12.54 7.90
C ARG A 136 0.45 -12.00 7.89
N PHE A 137 0.80 -11.21 8.90
CA PHE A 137 2.16 -10.73 9.11
C PHE A 137 3.12 -11.91 9.34
N ILE A 138 4.30 -11.87 8.71
CA ILE A 138 5.33 -12.90 8.82
C ILE A 138 6.60 -12.34 9.44
N THR A 139 7.12 -11.26 8.88
CA THR A 139 8.36 -10.61 9.33
C THR A 139 8.45 -9.21 8.72
N PHE A 140 9.38 -8.39 9.18
CA PHE A 140 9.79 -7.17 8.52
C PHE A 140 11.32 -7.13 8.31
N THR A 141 11.82 -6.12 7.61
CA THR A 141 13.25 -5.95 7.39
C THR A 141 13.96 -5.28 8.56
N ASP A 142 15.04 -5.90 9.01
CA ASP A 142 16.04 -5.35 9.92
C ASP A 142 17.43 -5.35 9.27
N ASP A 143 18.42 -4.84 10.00
CA ASP A 143 19.80 -4.71 9.51
C ASP A 143 20.44 -6.07 9.19
N HIS A 144 19.94 -7.16 9.78
CA HIS A 144 20.45 -8.52 9.58
C HIS A 144 19.84 -9.20 8.36
N ASN A 145 18.56 -8.93 8.06
CA ASN A 145 17.78 -9.71 7.10
C ASN A 145 17.46 -8.97 5.79
N VAL A 146 17.62 -7.64 5.75
CA VAL A 146 17.14 -6.76 4.64
C VAL A 146 17.63 -7.20 3.26
N LYS A 147 18.93 -7.51 3.12
CA LYS A 147 19.50 -7.97 1.83
C LYS A 147 18.89 -9.30 1.37
N SER A 148 18.71 -10.24 2.31
CA SER A 148 18.15 -11.56 2.00
C SER A 148 16.66 -11.47 1.63
N LEU A 149 15.90 -10.63 2.32
CA LEU A 149 14.47 -10.46 2.05
C LEU A 149 14.25 -9.71 0.74
N LEU A 150 14.93 -8.59 0.51
CA LEU A 150 14.77 -7.83 -0.74
C LEU A 150 15.14 -8.66 -1.97
N SER A 151 16.24 -9.42 -1.91
CA SER A 151 16.65 -10.30 -3.01
C SER A 151 15.65 -11.42 -3.32
N ARG A 152 14.99 -12.01 -2.30
CA ARG A 152 13.90 -12.99 -2.51
C ARG A 152 12.73 -12.41 -3.29
N PHE A 153 12.49 -11.11 -3.20
CA PHE A 153 11.43 -10.39 -3.93
C PHE A 153 11.92 -9.72 -5.22
N GLY A 154 13.17 -9.96 -5.63
CA GLY A 154 13.76 -9.36 -6.83
C GLY A 154 14.04 -7.86 -6.71
N VAL A 155 14.01 -7.30 -5.50
CA VAL A 155 14.28 -5.88 -5.25
C VAL A 155 15.78 -5.70 -5.10
N LYS A 156 16.39 -4.90 -5.97
CA LYS A 156 17.81 -4.52 -5.87
C LYS A 156 17.95 -3.29 -4.99
N LEU A 157 18.82 -3.37 -3.99
CA LEU A 157 19.31 -2.18 -3.30
C LEU A 157 20.25 -1.44 -4.26
N MET A 158 19.92 -0.19 -4.60
CA MET A 158 20.89 0.67 -5.27
C MET A 158 21.88 1.12 -4.19
N SER A 159 23.13 0.68 -4.34
CA SER A 159 24.27 1.13 -3.54
C SER A 159 24.75 2.50 -3.98
#